data_AF-A0A8C2M1R9-F1
#
_entry.id   AF-A0A8C2M1R9-F1
#
_cell.length_a   1.000
_cell.length_b   1.000
_cell.length_c   1.000
_cell.angle_alpha   90.00
_cell.angle_beta   90.00
_cell.angle_gamma   90.00
#
_symmetry.space_group_name_H-M   'P 1'
#
loop_
_entity.id
_entity.type
_entity.pdbx_description
1 polymer ?
#
loop_
_entity_poly.entity_id
_entity_poly.type
_entity_poly.pdbx_seq_one_letter_code
_entity_poly.pdbx_strand_id
1 'polypeptide(L)'
;MATAASRRFCRCACFCSQNLYVARYGLHLRFRDEQQLRRDYGPLLRSRGCVTPKDFQQLLEELEQEVRRRRRLGQESAARKALIASSYRPARPDIYSLLQDEALAPEFVAAAEYSASPGASFEGLLQWLEIVSGTDTR
;
A
#
# COMPACT_ATOMS: atom_id res chain seq x y z
N MET A 1 -7.85 -22.82 19.63
CA MET A 1 -7.08 -22.89 18.37
C MET A 1 -7.85 -22.13 17.29
N ALA A 2 -7.68 -20.81 17.22
CA ALA A 2 -8.30 -20.02 16.16
C ALA A 2 -7.52 -20.29 14.87
N THR A 3 -8.16 -20.97 13.92
CA THR A 3 -7.63 -21.12 12.57
C THR A 3 -7.48 -19.72 11.99
N ALA A 4 -6.25 -19.25 11.84
CA ALA A 4 -5.96 -17.97 11.22
C ALA A 4 -6.49 -18.02 9.79
N ALA A 5 -7.70 -17.48 9.56
CA ALA A 5 -8.29 -17.36 8.25
C ALA A 5 -7.25 -16.66 7.34
N SER A 6 -6.99 -17.27 6.18
CA SER A 6 -6.13 -16.68 5.15
C SER A 6 -6.60 -15.25 4.88
N ARG A 7 -5.90 -14.27 5.44
CA ARG A 7 -6.24 -12.85 5.27
C ARG A 7 -6.05 -12.55 3.79
N ARG A 8 -7.16 -12.44 3.06
CA ARG A 8 -7.14 -12.05 1.65
C ARG A 8 -6.54 -10.64 1.57
N PHE A 9 -5.42 -10.54 0.87
CA PHE A 9 -4.82 -9.24 0.58
C PHE A 9 -5.68 -8.54 -0.48
N CYS A 10 -6.49 -7.59 -0.06
CA CYS A 10 -7.28 -6.76 -0.96
C CYS A 10 -6.40 -5.61 -1.47
N ARG A 11 -6.36 -5.43 -2.80
CA ARG A 11 -5.79 -4.24 -3.43
C ARG A 11 -6.77 -3.69 -4.44
N CYS A 12 -6.77 -2.37 -4.61
CA CYS A 12 -7.45 -1.76 -5.74
C CYS A 12 -6.91 -2.37 -7.05
N ALA A 13 -7.81 -2.73 -7.98
CA ALA A 13 -7.42 -3.15 -9.32
C ALA A 13 -6.54 -2.10 -10.03
N CYS A 14 -6.75 -0.82 -9.70
CA CYS A 14 -6.00 0.31 -10.21
C CYS A 14 -4.51 0.30 -9.84
N PHE A 15 -4.11 -0.36 -8.75
CA PHE A 15 -2.73 -0.35 -8.26
C PHE A 15 -1.72 -0.83 -9.32
N CYS A 16 -2.11 -1.81 -10.11
CA CYS A 16 -1.23 -2.43 -11.11
C CYS A 16 -1.18 -1.69 -12.45
N SER A 17 -1.95 -0.62 -12.64
CA SER A 17 -2.04 0.06 -13.95
C SER A 17 -1.99 1.57 -13.86
N GLN A 18 -2.24 2.15 -12.69
CA GLN A 18 -2.26 3.59 -12.47
C GLN A 18 -0.99 4.05 -11.78
N ASN A 19 -0.63 5.32 -12.06
CA ASN A 19 0.42 6.03 -11.35
C ASN A 19 1.77 5.28 -11.38
N LEU A 20 2.14 4.78 -12.56
CA LEU A 20 3.45 4.16 -12.79
C LEU A 20 4.46 5.27 -13.07
N TYR A 21 5.44 5.43 -12.19
CA TYR A 21 6.47 6.44 -12.37
C TYR A 21 7.57 5.95 -13.32
N VAL A 22 7.90 6.77 -14.30
CA VAL A 22 8.93 6.52 -15.31
C VAL A 22 10.00 7.60 -15.16
N ALA A 23 11.07 7.27 -14.44
CA ALA A 23 12.10 8.23 -14.05
C ALA A 23 12.78 8.91 -15.23
N ARG A 24 13.10 8.15 -16.29
CA ARG A 24 13.77 8.64 -17.51
C ARG A 24 13.05 9.80 -18.20
N TYR A 25 11.74 9.92 -18.02
CA TYR A 25 10.92 10.98 -18.63
C TYR A 25 10.26 11.90 -17.59
N GLY A 26 10.44 11.62 -16.29
CA GLY A 26 9.83 12.36 -15.19
C GLY A 26 8.29 12.36 -15.27
N LEU A 27 7.69 11.19 -15.55
CA LEU A 27 6.25 11.07 -15.80
C LEU A 27 5.60 9.99 -14.96
N HIS A 28 4.36 10.25 -14.56
CA HIS A 28 3.44 9.24 -14.04
C HIS A 28 2.46 8.86 -15.13
N LEU A 29 2.41 7.56 -15.45
CA LEU A 29 1.62 7.04 -16.55
C LEU A 29 0.57 6.05 -16.05
N ARG A 30 -0.52 5.96 -16.81
CA ARG A 30 -1.40 4.80 -16.83
C ARG A 30 -0.90 3.83 -17.89
N PHE A 31 -0.75 2.56 -17.55
CA PHE A 31 -0.31 1.53 -18.49
C PHE A 31 -1.24 0.31 -18.46
N ARG A 32 -1.78 -0.04 -19.62
CA ARG A 32 -2.58 -1.26 -19.84
C ARG A 32 -1.91 -2.19 -20.84
N ASP A 33 -1.52 -1.63 -21.96
CA ASP A 33 -0.85 -2.30 -23.07
C ASP A 33 -0.08 -1.28 -23.92
N GLU A 34 0.73 -1.79 -24.83
CA GLU A 34 1.55 -0.98 -25.73
C GLU A 34 0.71 -0.04 -26.61
N GLN A 35 -0.46 -0.50 -27.09
CA GLN A 35 -1.29 0.28 -27.99
C GLN A 35 -1.84 1.53 -27.28
N GLN A 36 -2.30 1.37 -26.04
CA GLN A 36 -2.75 2.46 -25.18
C GLN A 36 -1.60 3.43 -24.88
N LEU A 37 -0.39 2.93 -24.59
CA LEU A 37 0.77 3.78 -24.34
C LEU A 37 1.10 4.66 -25.56
N ARG A 38 1.09 4.07 -26.76
CA ARG A 38 1.35 4.79 -28.02
C ARG A 38 0.30 5.86 -28.30
N ARG A 39 -0.99 5.53 -28.11
CA ARG A 39 -2.11 6.44 -28.36
C ARG A 39 -2.15 7.59 -27.35
N ASP A 40 -2.11 7.28 -26.06
CA ASP A 40 -2.38 8.25 -24.99
C ASP A 40 -1.15 9.13 -24.70
N TYR A 41 0.07 8.57 -24.80
CA TYR A 41 1.29 9.23 -24.33
C TYR A 41 2.33 9.43 -25.43
N GLY A 42 2.14 8.91 -26.65
CA GLY A 42 3.14 8.99 -27.72
C GLY A 42 3.70 10.39 -27.97
N PRO A 43 2.88 11.43 -28.19
CA PRO A 43 3.37 12.80 -28.37
C PRO A 43 4.14 13.35 -27.16
N LEU A 44 3.64 13.10 -25.94
CA LEU A 44 4.28 13.55 -24.71
C LEU A 44 5.64 12.85 -24.51
N LEU A 45 5.69 11.55 -24.70
CA LEU A 45 6.93 10.76 -24.61
C LEU A 45 7.97 11.24 -25.62
N ARG A 46 7.58 11.52 -26.87
CA ARG A 46 8.48 12.11 -27.88
C ARG A 46 9.01 13.47 -27.44
N SER A 47 8.16 14.35 -26.88
CA SER A 47 8.59 15.66 -26.36
C SER A 47 9.55 15.56 -25.17
N ARG A 48 9.59 14.40 -24.50
CA ARG A 48 10.48 14.11 -23.37
C ARG A 48 11.70 13.25 -23.76
N GLY A 49 11.93 13.04 -25.06
CA GLY A 49 13.13 12.34 -25.57
C GLY A 49 12.95 10.87 -25.93
N CYS A 50 11.74 10.31 -25.86
CA CYS A 50 11.44 8.96 -26.36
C CYS A 50 11.23 8.98 -27.89
N VAL A 51 12.31 9.12 -28.66
CA VAL A 51 12.24 9.38 -30.11
C VAL A 51 12.59 8.16 -30.96
N THR A 52 13.45 7.28 -30.48
CA THR A 52 13.86 6.08 -31.22
C THR A 52 12.99 4.87 -30.87
N PRO A 53 12.90 3.86 -31.76
CA PRO A 53 12.28 2.58 -31.43
C PRO A 53 12.91 1.91 -30.20
N LYS A 54 14.22 2.08 -30.00
CA LYS A 54 14.95 1.55 -28.85
C LYS A 54 14.50 2.20 -27.54
N ASP A 55 14.32 3.53 -27.54
CA ASP A 55 13.83 4.26 -26.36
C ASP A 55 12.44 3.79 -25.94
N PHE A 56 11.58 3.55 -26.93
CA PHE A 56 10.22 3.08 -26.70
C PHE A 56 10.19 1.63 -26.21
N GLN A 57 11.02 0.76 -26.79
CA GLN A 57 11.14 -0.63 -26.34
C GLN A 57 11.60 -0.71 -24.88
N GLN A 58 12.61 0.10 -24.52
CA GLN A 58 13.11 0.13 -23.16
C GLN A 58 12.07 0.67 -22.16
N LEU A 59 11.30 1.68 -22.54
CA LEU A 59 10.16 2.17 -21.76
C LEU A 59 9.11 1.08 -21.53
N LEU A 60 8.77 0.33 -22.58
CA LEU A 60 7.77 -0.73 -22.51
C LEU A 60 8.22 -1.82 -21.53
N GLU A 61 9.49 -2.23 -21.60
CA GLU A 61 10.08 -3.20 -20.69
C GLU A 61 10.04 -2.71 -19.23
N GLU A 62 10.38 -1.46 -18.96
CA GLU A 62 10.31 -0.86 -17.61
C GLU A 62 8.89 -0.90 -17.04
N LEU A 63 7.90 -0.51 -17.84
CA LEU A 63 6.50 -0.51 -17.44
C LEU A 63 6.00 -1.92 -17.17
N GLU A 64 6.30 -2.89 -18.04
CA GLU A 64 5.93 -4.29 -17.84
C GLU A 64 6.57 -4.88 -16.57
N GLN A 65 7.85 -4.58 -16.33
CA GLN A 65 8.54 -5.01 -15.12
C GLN A 65 7.89 -4.44 -13.86
N GLU A 66 7.55 -3.15 -13.85
CA GLU A 66 6.87 -2.51 -12.72
C GLU A 66 5.48 -3.11 -12.48
N VAL A 67 4.70 -3.36 -13.53
CA VAL A 67 3.40 -4.04 -13.40
C VAL A 67 3.58 -5.44 -12.81
N ARG A 68 4.54 -6.23 -13.29
CA ARG A 68 4.84 -7.57 -12.75
C ARG A 68 5.26 -7.48 -11.28
N ARG A 69 6.11 -6.53 -10.91
CA ARG A 69 6.52 -6.28 -9.51
C ARG A 69 5.32 -5.96 -8.62
N ARG A 70 4.48 -5.00 -9.02
CA ARG A 70 3.26 -4.63 -8.28
C ARG A 70 2.29 -5.80 -8.10
N ARG A 71 2.15 -6.67 -9.11
CA ARG A 71 1.32 -7.88 -9.04
C ARG A 71 1.82 -8.85 -7.96
N ARG A 72 3.13 -9.05 -7.84
CA ARG A 72 3.72 -9.97 -6.84
C ARG A 72 3.85 -9.37 -5.43
N LEU A 73 3.85 -8.04 -5.31
CA LEU A 73 4.12 -7.33 -4.05
C LEU A 73 3.31 -7.83 -2.84
N GLY A 74 2.03 -8.14 -3.02
CA GLY A 74 1.18 -8.66 -1.94
C GLY A 74 1.65 -10.02 -1.42
N GLN A 75 1.95 -10.96 -2.33
CA GLN A 75 2.44 -12.29 -1.99
C GLN A 75 3.85 -12.23 -1.39
N GLU A 76 4.74 -11.44 -1.99
CA GLU A 76 6.11 -11.23 -1.49
C GLU A 76 6.09 -10.59 -0.08
N SER A 77 5.19 -9.62 0.14
CA SER A 77 5.02 -9.03 1.47
C SER A 77 4.49 -10.02 2.50
N ALA A 78 3.55 -10.90 2.11
CA ALA A 78 3.01 -11.91 3.02
C ALA A 78 4.08 -12.95 3.39
N ALA A 79 4.84 -13.44 2.40
CA ALA A 79 5.93 -14.39 2.61
C ALA A 79 7.03 -13.80 3.52
N ARG A 80 7.44 -12.55 3.26
CA ARG A 80 8.42 -11.85 4.10
C ARG A 80 7.92 -11.66 5.53
N LYS A 81 6.65 -11.26 5.72
CA LYS A 81 6.05 -11.12 7.06
C LYS A 81 6.02 -12.45 7.80
N ALA A 82 5.66 -13.55 7.12
CA ALA A 82 5.64 -14.87 7.71
C ALA A 82 7.05 -15.33 8.15
N LEU A 83 8.08 -15.07 7.32
CA LEU A 83 9.47 -15.39 7.64
C LEU A 83 9.99 -14.59 8.86
N ILE A 84 9.69 -13.29 8.91
CA ILE A 84 10.06 -12.45 10.06
C ILE A 84 9.34 -12.96 11.30
N ALA A 85 8.03 -13.19 11.22
CA ALA A 85 7.24 -13.67 12.36
C ALA A 85 7.72 -15.03 12.90
N SER A 86 8.28 -15.91 12.07
CA SER A 86 8.75 -17.22 12.51
C SER A 86 10.11 -17.21 13.21
N SER A 87 10.91 -16.15 13.02
CA SER A 87 12.33 -16.13 13.44
C SER A 87 12.71 -14.91 14.28
N TYR A 88 11.94 -13.83 14.22
CA TYR A 88 12.24 -12.60 14.93
C TYR A 88 12.10 -12.78 16.45
N ARG A 89 13.15 -12.39 17.16
CA ARG A 89 13.14 -12.25 18.63
C ARG A 89 13.39 -10.78 18.96
N PRO A 90 12.48 -10.11 19.70
CA PRO A 90 12.73 -8.76 20.17
C PRO A 90 14.03 -8.70 20.99
N ALA A 91 14.84 -7.66 20.76
CA ALA A 91 16.11 -7.50 21.48
C ALA A 91 15.91 -7.23 22.99
N ARG A 92 14.77 -6.63 23.35
CA ARG A 92 14.38 -6.29 24.73
C ARG A 92 12.92 -6.71 24.97
N PRO A 93 12.65 -8.01 25.13
CA PRO A 93 11.29 -8.51 25.34
C PRO A 93 10.61 -7.87 26.55
N ASP A 94 11.39 -7.60 27.60
CA ASP A 94 10.99 -6.93 28.83
C ASP A 94 10.34 -5.56 28.60
N ILE A 95 10.86 -4.78 27.65
CA ILE A 95 10.29 -3.47 27.31
C ILE A 95 9.00 -3.62 26.52
N TYR A 96 8.99 -4.51 25.52
CA TYR A 96 7.82 -4.68 24.65
C TYR A 96 6.63 -5.30 25.39
N SER A 97 6.85 -6.21 26.34
CA SER A 97 5.77 -6.80 27.13
C SER A 97 5.09 -5.78 28.05
N LEU A 98 5.86 -4.90 28.70
CA LEU A 98 5.31 -3.85 29.56
C LEU A 98 4.49 -2.83 28.74
N LEU A 99 5.01 -2.43 27.57
CA LEU A 99 4.33 -1.47 26.70
C LEU A 99 3.05 -2.02 26.05
N GLN A 100 2.89 -3.34 25.92
CA GLN A 100 1.70 -3.90 25.26
C GLN A 100 0.42 -3.70 26.08
N ASP A 101 0.51 -3.79 27.40
CA ASP A 101 -0.66 -3.71 28.28
C ASP A 101 -0.86 -2.30 28.87
N GLU A 102 0.20 -1.48 28.94
CA GLU A 102 0.18 -0.19 29.65
C GLU A 102 0.26 1.03 28.71
N ALA A 103 0.71 0.88 27.46
CA ALA A 103 1.02 2.05 26.62
C ALA A 103 -0.14 2.56 25.76
N LEU A 104 -1.23 1.81 25.64
CA LEU A 104 -2.38 2.21 24.83
C LEU A 104 -3.50 2.71 25.74
N ALA A 105 -4.07 3.86 25.41
CA ALA A 105 -5.23 4.39 26.11
C ALA A 105 -6.39 3.37 26.03
N PRO A 106 -7.12 3.11 27.12
CA PRO A 106 -8.23 2.14 27.12
C PRO A 106 -9.26 2.41 26.02
N GLU A 107 -9.50 3.68 25.70
CA GLU A 107 -10.42 4.12 24.64
C GLU A 107 -9.92 3.71 23.26
N PHE A 108 -8.60 3.78 23.03
CA PHE A 108 -7.99 3.33 21.78
C PHE A 108 -8.10 1.80 21.62
N VAL A 109 -7.86 1.05 22.70
CA VAL A 109 -8.00 -0.41 22.71
C VAL A 109 -9.45 -0.80 22.39
N ALA A 110 -10.41 -0.19 23.09
CA ALA A 110 -11.84 -0.45 22.87
C ALA A 110 -12.30 -0.12 21.43
N ALA A 111 -11.82 0.99 20.86
CA ALA A 111 -12.09 1.35 19.47
C ALA A 111 -11.50 0.32 18.47
N ALA A 112 -10.27 -0.14 18.73
CA ALA A 112 -9.62 -1.16 17.92
C ALA A 112 -10.38 -2.51 17.99
N GLU A 113 -10.82 -2.92 19.17
CA GLU A 113 -11.65 -4.12 19.37
C GLU A 113 -13.00 -4.01 18.66
N TYR A 114 -13.69 -2.87 18.82
CA TYR A 114 -14.93 -2.59 18.10
C TYR A 114 -14.73 -2.70 16.59
N SER A 115 -13.65 -2.11 16.04
CA SER A 115 -13.34 -2.16 14.60
C SER A 115 -13.17 -3.58 14.05
N ALA A 116 -12.74 -4.51 14.90
CA ALA A 116 -12.53 -5.91 14.55
C ALA A 116 -13.78 -6.78 14.75
N SER A 117 -14.83 -6.24 15.39
CA SER A 117 -16.05 -6.99 15.73
C SER A 117 -16.96 -7.21 14.52
N PRO A 118 -17.70 -8.34 14.48
CA PRO A 118 -18.77 -8.53 13.50
C PRO A 118 -19.87 -7.48 13.68
N GLY A 119 -20.05 -6.59 12.71
CA GLY A 119 -21.06 -5.51 12.79
C GLY A 119 -20.50 -4.13 13.08
N ALA A 120 -19.17 -3.97 13.14
CA ALA A 120 -18.54 -2.66 13.16
C ALA A 120 -19.02 -1.79 11.99
N SER A 121 -19.48 -0.57 12.27
CA SER A 121 -19.87 0.40 11.25
C SER A 121 -19.02 1.66 11.34
N PHE A 122 -19.04 2.45 10.26
CA PHE A 122 -18.36 3.74 10.21
C PHE A 122 -18.94 4.69 11.27
N GLU A 123 -20.26 4.74 11.40
CA GLU A 123 -20.97 5.57 12.38
C GLU A 123 -20.64 5.15 13.82
N GLY A 124 -20.53 3.84 14.08
CA GLY A 124 -20.15 3.35 15.40
C GLY A 124 -18.70 3.67 15.74
N LEU A 125 -17.78 3.61 14.76
CA LEU A 125 -16.39 4.03 14.96
C LEU A 125 -16.24 5.52 15.25
N LEU A 126 -17.06 6.36 14.60
CA LEU A 126 -17.06 7.81 14.83
C LEU A 126 -17.40 8.18 16.28
N GLN A 127 -18.17 7.35 16.99
CA GLN A 127 -18.49 7.58 18.41
C GLN A 127 -17.27 7.47 19.33
N TRP A 128 -16.19 6.81 18.88
CA TRP A 128 -14.94 6.65 19.64
C TRP A 128 -13.92 7.75 19.37
N LEU A 129 -14.20 8.68 18.45
CA LEU A 129 -13.30 9.77 18.09
C LEU A 129 -13.73 11.07 18.76
N GLU A 130 -12.83 11.69 19.51
CA GLU A 130 -12.99 13.08 19.92
C GLU A 130 -12.66 14.00 18.73
N ILE A 131 -13.65 14.75 18.27
CA ILE A 131 -13.43 15.79 17.26
C ILE A 131 -12.82 16.99 17.98
N VAL A 132 -11.50 17.11 17.93
CA VAL A 132 -10.82 18.32 18.39
C VAL A 132 -11.15 19.45 17.42
N SER A 133 -12.06 20.33 17.82
CA SER A 133 -12.33 21.57 17.09
C SER A 133 -11.21 22.55 17.45
N GLY A 134 -10.34 22.87 16.48
CA GLY A 134 -9.21 23.77 16.70
C GLY A 134 -9.66 25.17 17.09
N THR A 135 -9.82 25.41 18.39
CA THR A 135 -10.06 26.73 19.00
C THR A 135 -9.23 26.88 20.27
N ASP A 136 -7.99 26.35 20.30
CA ASP A 136 -7.03 26.75 21.34
C ASP A 136 -6.26 27.98 20.86
N THR A 137 -6.80 29.15 21.21
CA THR A 137 -6.02 30.37 21.34
C THR A 137 -5.68 30.53 22.82
N ARG A 138 -4.42 30.29 23.17
CA ARG A 138 -3.76 30.87 24.34
C ARG A 138 -2.43 31.45 23.93
#